data_AF-A0A519S7F6-F1
#
_entry.id   AF-A0A519S7F6-F1
#
_cell.length_a   1.000
_cell.length_b   1.000
_cell.length_c   1.000
_cell.angle_alpha   90.00
_cell.angle_beta   90.00
_cell.angle_gamma   90.00
#
_symmetry.space_group_name_H-M   'P 1'
#
loop_
_entity.id
_entity.type
_entity.pdbx_description
1 polymer ?
#
loop_
_entity_poly.entity_id
_entity_poly.type
_entity_poly.pdbx_seq_one_letter_code
_entity_poly.pdbx_strand_id
1 'polypeptide(L)' 'MTVKSLKDEDKLPLAEIVKLVHKKMDDILRVVDALNLGRTEVKPDGVYRTFNDGNMVRVAVGDFRKKRISSKKIKLF' A
#
# COMPACT_ATOMS: atom_id res chain seq x y z
N MET A 1 33.52 -11.84 11.40
CA MET A 1 32.17 -11.27 11.30
C MET A 1 32.25 -9.81 11.68
N THR A 2 32.23 -8.91 10.70
CA THR A 2 32.35 -7.47 10.93
C THR A 2 30.96 -6.87 11.19
N VAL A 3 30.81 -6.28 12.37
CA VAL A 3 29.60 -5.59 12.81
C VAL A 3 29.38 -4.39 11.90
N LYS A 4 28.35 -4.44 11.05
CA LYS A 4 27.97 -3.29 10.21
C LYS A 4 27.46 -2.19 11.15
N SER A 5 28.15 -1.06 11.13
CA SER A 5 27.80 0.13 11.89
C SER A 5 26.40 0.61 11.51
N LEU A 6 25.55 0.88 12.50
CA LEU A 6 24.18 1.40 12.38
C LEU A 6 24.08 2.78 11.67
N LYS A 7 25.20 3.36 11.21
CA LYS A 7 25.27 4.69 10.59
C LYS A 7 25.15 4.69 9.07
N ASP A 8 25.18 3.53 8.41
CA ASP A 8 25.11 3.44 6.94
C ASP A 8 23.69 3.21 6.39
N GLU A 9 22.67 3.02 7.24
CA GLU A 9 21.28 2.86 6.80
C GLU A 9 20.60 4.20 6.42
N ASP A 10 21.10 5.33 6.93
CA ASP A 10 20.49 6.66 6.75
C ASP A 10 20.77 7.33 5.39
N LYS A 11 21.53 6.67 4.50
CA LYS A 11 21.95 7.23 3.21
C LYS A 11 21.45 6.46 2.00
N LEU A 12 20.43 5.61 2.12
CA LEU A 12 19.69 5.22 0.93
C LEU A 12 18.95 6.47 0.45
N PRO A 13 19.32 7.09 -0.70
CA PRO A 13 18.59 8.24 -1.21
C PRO A 13 17.14 7.79 -1.35
N LEU A 14 16.19 8.51 -0.78
CA LEU A 14 14.76 8.15 -0.70
C LEU A 14 14.21 7.53 -2.01
N ALA A 15 14.75 7.93 -3.17
CA ALA A 15 14.49 7.34 -4.47
C ALA A 15 14.76 5.81 -4.56
N GLU A 16 15.86 5.31 -4.00
CA GLU A 16 16.18 3.87 -3.97
C GLU A 16 15.25 3.10 -3.04
N ILE A 17 14.89 3.68 -1.90
CA ILE A 17 13.88 3.12 -0.98
C ILE A 17 12.54 3.02 -1.71
N VAL A 18 12.11 4.10 -2.37
CA VAL A 18 10.86 4.14 -3.15
C VAL A 18 10.88 3.11 -4.29
N LYS A 19 12.00 2.95 -5.00
CA LYS A 19 12.16 1.92 -6.04
C LYS A 19 12.02 0.51 -5.48
N LEU A 20 12.65 0.23 -4.34
CA LEU A 20 12.54 -1.07 -3.66
C LEU A 20 11.12 -1.35 -3.19
N VAL A 21 10.43 -0.33 -2.66
CA VAL A 21 9.01 -0.43 -2.28
C VAL A 21 8.14 -0.73 -3.50
N HIS A 22 8.32 0.00 -4.61
CA HIS A 22 7.58 -0.25 -5.84
C HIS A 22 7.82 -1.67 -6.39
N LYS A 23 9.08 -2.11 -6.46
CA LYS A 23 9.41 -3.46 -6.93
C LYS A 23 8.74 -4.55 -6.07
N LYS A 24 8.78 -4.38 -4.74
CA LYS A 24 8.11 -5.30 -3.82
C LYS A 24 6.58 -5.25 -3.96
N MET A 25 6.00 -4.08 -4.23
CA MET A 25 4.57 -3.96 -4.51
C MET A 25 4.18 -4.73 -5.78
N ASP A 26 4.96 -4.64 -6.85
CA ASP A 26 4.71 -5.39 -8.08
C ASP A 26 4.76 -6.90 -7.83
N ASP A 27 5.74 -7.36 -7.04
CA ASP A 27 5.85 -8.77 -6.66
C ASP A 27 4.65 -9.23 -5.80
N ILE A 28 4.18 -8.39 -4.87
CA ILE A 28 2.98 -8.66 -4.07
C ILE A 28 1.73 -8.73 -4.98
N LEU A 29 1.59 -7.81 -5.93
CA LEU A 29 0.47 -7.79 -6.87
C LEU A 29 0.47 -9.07 -7.72
N ARG A 30 1.65 -9.53 -8.18
CA ARG A 30 1.77 -10.80 -8.91
C ARG A 30 1.32 -12.00 -8.09
N VAL A 31 1.67 -12.06 -6.81
CA VAL A 31 1.24 -13.14 -5.91
C VAL A 31 -0.26 -13.07 -5.65
N VAL A 32 -0.81 -11.87 -5.42
CA VAL A 32 -2.25 -11.65 -5.25
C VAL A 32 -3.04 -12.11 -6.48
N ASP A 33 -2.54 -11.78 -7.67
CA ASP A 33 -3.16 -12.19 -8.93
C ASP A 33 -3.01 -13.72 -9.13
N ALA A 34 -1.83 -14.30 -8.91
CA ALA A 34 -1.60 -15.74 -9.06
C ALA A 34 -2.46 -16.59 -8.11
N LEU A 35 -2.72 -16.10 -6.90
CA LEU A 35 -3.54 -16.76 -5.89
C LEU A 35 -5.02 -16.36 -5.96
N ASN A 36 -5.41 -15.52 -6.92
CA ASN A 36 -6.77 -14.97 -7.07
C ASN A 36 -7.35 -14.43 -5.75
N LEU A 37 -6.54 -13.73 -4.96
CA LEU A 37 -6.97 -13.20 -3.65
C LEU A 37 -7.89 -11.98 -3.76
N GLY A 38 -8.03 -11.45 -4.98
CA GLY A 38 -8.84 -10.29 -5.30
C GLY A 38 -8.22 -8.97 -4.83
N ARG A 39 -8.42 -7.92 -5.62
CA ARG A 39 -7.96 -6.57 -5.34
C ARG A 39 -9.02 -5.80 -4.57
N THR A 40 -8.64 -5.25 -3.42
CA THR A 40 -9.55 -4.45 -2.59
C THR A 40 -9.52 -2.98 -3.00
N GLU A 41 -10.67 -2.42 -3.31
CA GLU A 41 -10.89 -1.01 -3.62
C GLU A 41 -11.86 -0.38 -2.61
N VAL A 42 -11.54 0.81 -2.13
CA VAL A 42 -12.40 1.59 -1.24
C VAL A 42 -13.14 2.64 -2.05
N LYS A 43 -14.47 2.55 -2.08
CA LYS A 43 -15.38 3.52 -2.70
C LYS A 43 -16.11 4.30 -1.60
N PRO A 44 -16.71 5.46 -1.90
CA PRO A 44 -17.36 6.30 -0.89
C PRO A 44 -18.42 5.59 -0.06
N ASP A 45 -19.09 4.59 -0.64
CA ASP A 45 -20.19 3.83 -0.07
C ASP A 45 -19.78 2.46 0.51
N GLY A 46 -18.55 1.99 0.27
CA GLY A 46 -18.18 0.65 0.67
C GLY A 46 -16.77 0.21 0.26
N VAL A 47 -16.38 -0.94 0.78
CA VAL A 47 -15.15 -1.63 0.41
C VAL A 47 -15.51 -2.82 -0.47
N TYR A 48 -14.89 -2.89 -1.64
CA TYR A 48 -15.15 -3.88 -2.67
C TYR A 48 -13.89 -4.71 -2.91
N ARG A 49 -14.05 -6.00 -3.18
CA ARG A 49 -12.98 -6.89 -3.59
C ARG A 49 -13.31 -7.45 -4.96
N THR A 50 -12.44 -7.20 -5.93
CA THR A 50 -12.59 -7.64 -7.31
C THR A 50 -11.60 -8.76 -7.60
N PHE A 51 -12.12 -9.91 -8.02
CA PHE A 51 -11.33 -11.09 -8.36
C PHE A 51 -10.97 -11.11 -9.85
N ASN A 52 -10.03 -11.97 -10.25
CA ASN A 52 -9.50 -12.00 -11.62
C ASN A 52 -10.52 -12.52 -12.65
N ASP A 53 -11.55 -13.22 -12.17
CA ASP A 53 -12.69 -13.69 -12.96
C ASP A 53 -13.73 -12.58 -13.24
N GLY A 54 -13.48 -11.37 -12.74
CA GLY A 54 -14.40 -10.23 -12.85
C GLY A 54 -15.48 -10.19 -11.77
N ASN A 55 -15.52 -11.17 -10.86
CA ASN A 55 -16.45 -11.14 -9.74
C ASN A 55 -16.09 -10.02 -8.76
N MET A 56 -17.10 -9.30 -8.30
CA MET A 56 -16.95 -8.23 -7.32
C MET A 56 -17.79 -8.54 -6.08
N VAL A 57 -17.15 -8.58 -4.91
CA VAL A 57 -17.80 -8.82 -3.63
C VAL A 57 -17.67 -7.57 -2.76
N ARG A 58 -18.80 -7.09 -2.23
CA ARG A 58 -18.80 -6.01 -1.24
C ARG A 58 -18.44 -6.59 0.12
N VAL A 59 -17.26 -6.22 0.63
CA VAL A 59 -16.70 -6.71 1.89
C VAL A 59 -17.20 -5.89 3.07
N ALA A 60 -17.43 -4.60 2.86
CA ALA A 60 -17.96 -3.72 3.89
C ALA A 60 -18.87 -2.64 3.30
N VAL A 61 -19.88 -2.26 4.09
CA VAL A 61 -20.79 -1.15 3.83
C VAL A 61 -20.40 -0.03 4.79
N GLY A 62 -20.29 1.20 4.31
CA GLY A 62 -19.96 2.35 5.18
C GLY A 62 -19.68 3.62 4.39
N ASP A 63 -19.60 4.75 5.09
CA ASP A 63 -19.20 6.03 4.49
C ASP A 63 -17.68 6.18 4.60
N PHE A 64 -16.98 5.94 3.50
CA PHE A 64 -15.52 6.03 3.40
C PHE A 64 -15.06 7.29 2.67
N ARG A 65 -15.86 8.37 2.70
CA ARG A 65 -15.47 9.65 2.09
C ARG A 65 -14.10 10.10 2.59
N LYS A 66 -13.18 10.31 1.65
CA LYS A 66 -11.82 10.78 1.92
C LYS A 66 -11.93 12.16 2.57
N LYS A 67 -11.63 12.27 3.86
CA LYS A 67 -11.56 13.56 4.56
C LYS A 67 -10.49 14.42 3.90
N ARG A 68 -10.91 15.50 3.26
CA ARG A 68 -10.01 16.50 2.70
C ARG A 68 -9.50 17.37 3.84
N ILE A 69 -8.34 17.03 4.38
CA ILE A 69 -7.68 17.83 5.41
C ILE A 69 -7.10 19.07 4.72
N SER A 70 -7.56 20.27 5.10
CA SER A 70 -7.14 21.53 4.43
C SER A 70 -5.67 21.86 4.66
N SER A 71 -5.10 21.42 5.79
CA SER A 71 -3.66 21.55 6.08
C SER A 71 -3.14 20.27 6.71
N LYS A 72 -2.22 19.56 6.05
CA LYS A 72 -1.43 18.48 6.65
C LYS A 72 -0.38 19.10 7.59
N LYS A 73 -0.77 19.48 8.81
CA LYS A 73 0.20 19.83 9.86
C LYS A 73 0.59 18.54 10.58
N ILE A 74 1.69 17.93 10.14
CA ILE A 74 2.34 16.88 10.93
C ILE A 74 3.12 17.61 12.02
N LYS A 75 2.68 17.50 13.29
CA LYS A 75 3.51 17.91 14.42
C LYS A 75 4.61 16.85 14.58
N LEU A 76 5.84 17.21 14.25
CA LEU A 76 6.99 16.50 14.81
C LEU A 76 7.25 17.12 16.19
N PHE A 77 7.24 16.27 17.22
CA PHE A 77 7.65 16.64 18.56
C PHE A 77 9.17 16.73 18.63
#